data_AF-A0A2E1YTC3-F1
#
_entry.id   AF-A0A2E1YTC3-F1
#
_cell.length_a   1.000
_cell.length_b   1.000
_cell.length_c   1.000
_cell.angle_alpha   90.00
_cell.angle_beta   90.00
_cell.angle_gamma   90.00
#
_symmetry.space_group_name_H-M   'P 1'
#
loop_
_entity.id
_entity.type
_entity.pdbx_description
1 polymer ?
#
loop_
_entity_poly.entity_id
_entity_poly.type
_entity_poly.pdbx_seq_one_letter_code
_entity_poly.pdbx_strand_id
1 'polypeptide(L)'
;MSYTKYLKLLTKELNKNKSKISKVFFSIFVSLLIFSSITILKNSIENEINDNSKVFLGGDLELSTKNKALNRDHLNELKENFFITEVIEFTSILRTKNEESKTTRIKVIDNFYPLL
;
A
#
# COMPACT_ATOMS: atom_id res chain seq x y z
N MET A 1 -43.15 -25.81 28.21
CA MET A 1 -42.43 -26.56 29.28
C MET A 1 -41.32 -27.49 28.76
N SER A 2 -41.16 -27.68 27.44
CA SER A 2 -40.19 -28.63 26.87
C SER A 2 -38.81 -28.01 26.57
N TYR A 3 -38.77 -26.80 25.99
CA TYR A 3 -37.53 -26.11 25.59
C TYR A 3 -36.54 -25.84 26.73
N THR A 4 -37.02 -25.42 27.90
CA THR A 4 -36.17 -25.18 29.07
C THR A 4 -35.54 -26.47 29.60
N LYS A 5 -36.22 -27.61 29.48
CA LYS A 5 -35.65 -28.93 29.80
C LYS A 5 -34.56 -29.30 28.79
N TYR A 6 -34.77 -29.08 27.49
CA TYR A 6 -33.74 -29.32 26.47
C TYR A 6 -32.50 -28.43 26.67
N LEU A 7 -32.68 -27.12 26.93
CA LEU A 7 -31.57 -26.21 27.21
C LEU A 7 -30.79 -26.62 28.48
N LYS A 8 -31.49 -27.07 29.52
CA LYS A 8 -30.85 -27.56 30.75
C LYS A 8 -30.08 -28.86 30.52
N LEU A 9 -30.57 -29.73 29.63
CA LEU A 9 -29.86 -30.95 29.23
C LEU A 9 -28.60 -30.61 28.40
N LEU A 10 -28.74 -29.68 27.44
CA LEU A 10 -27.66 -29.23 26.58
C LEU A 10 -26.51 -28.58 27.37
N THR A 11 -26.85 -27.68 28.30
CA THR A 11 -25.86 -27.04 29.18
C THR A 11 -25.15 -28.05 30.09
N LYS A 12 -25.87 -29.05 30.60
CA LYS A 12 -25.28 -30.15 31.38
C LYS A 12 -24.29 -30.98 30.56
N GLU A 13 -24.62 -31.29 29.30
CA GLU A 13 -23.73 -32.02 28.40
C GLU A 13 -22.49 -31.21 27.99
N LEU A 14 -22.66 -29.92 27.65
CA LEU A 14 -21.56 -29.00 27.36
C LEU A 14 -20.60 -28.91 28.55
N ASN A 15 -21.14 -28.85 29.78
CA ASN A 15 -20.31 -28.75 30.99
C ASN A 15 -19.56 -30.06 31.28
N LYS A 16 -20.18 -31.22 31.03
CA LYS A 16 -19.54 -32.54 31.17
C LYS A 16 -18.37 -32.71 30.19
N ASN A 17 -18.48 -32.17 28.98
CA ASN A 17 -17.47 -32.27 27.92
C ASN A 17 -16.61 -31.00 27.77
N LYS A 18 -16.67 -30.06 28.74
CA LYS A 18 -16.07 -28.72 28.66
C LYS A 18 -14.60 -28.73 28.25
N SER A 19 -13.80 -29.66 28.77
CA SER A 19 -12.36 -29.76 28.44
C SER A 19 -12.13 -30.09 26.95
N LYS A 20 -12.89 -31.04 26.39
CA LYS A 20 -12.78 -31.41 24.97
C LYS A 20 -13.25 -30.26 24.06
N ILE A 21 -14.39 -29.67 24.40
CA ILE A 21 -14.95 -28.53 23.65
C ILE A 21 -13.99 -27.34 23.68
N SER A 22 -13.41 -27.04 24.84
CA SER A 22 -12.42 -25.95 24.97
C SER A 22 -11.19 -26.16 24.09
N LYS A 23 -10.66 -27.40 24.01
CA LYS A 23 -9.54 -27.72 23.13
C LYS A 23 -9.86 -27.50 21.65
N VAL A 24 -11.03 -27.97 21.20
CA VAL A 24 -11.50 -27.78 19.81
C VAL A 24 -11.72 -26.28 19.53
N PHE A 25 -12.39 -25.58 20.44
CA PHE A 25 -12.62 -24.14 20.34
C PHE A 25 -11.29 -23.38 20.23
N PHE A 26 -10.31 -23.68 21.09
CA PHE A 26 -9.02 -23.00 21.06
C PHE A 26 -8.26 -23.28 19.76
N SER A 27 -8.30 -24.50 19.23
CA SER A 27 -7.69 -24.83 17.93
C SER A 27 -8.30 -24.03 16.78
N ILE A 28 -9.63 -23.94 16.72
CA ILE A 28 -10.35 -23.15 15.71
C ILE A 28 -10.04 -21.66 15.89
N PHE A 29 -10.08 -21.18 17.14
CA PHE A 29 -9.79 -19.79 17.48
C PHE A 29 -8.39 -19.38 17.04
N VAL A 30 -7.37 -20.20 17.34
CA VAL A 30 -5.98 -19.94 16.92
C VAL A 30 -5.88 -19.94 15.39
N SER A 31 -6.53 -20.88 14.70
CA SER A 31 -6.53 -20.92 13.23
C SER A 31 -7.15 -19.65 12.62
N LEU A 32 -8.31 -19.21 13.11
CA LEU A 32 -8.93 -17.97 12.64
C LEU A 32 -8.09 -16.74 12.99
N LEU A 33 -7.48 -16.71 14.16
CA LEU A 33 -6.64 -15.59 14.59
C LEU A 33 -5.43 -15.47 13.66
N ILE A 34 -4.75 -16.57 13.36
CA ILE A 34 -3.63 -16.58 12.41
C ILE A 34 -4.09 -16.09 11.03
N PHE A 35 -5.21 -16.62 10.52
CA PHE A 35 -5.75 -16.21 9.22
C PHE A 35 -6.10 -14.72 9.18
N SER A 36 -6.77 -14.21 10.22
CA SER A 36 -7.12 -12.80 10.36
C SER A 36 -5.88 -11.93 10.41
N SER A 37 -4.88 -12.30 11.20
CA SER A 37 -3.63 -11.54 11.33
C SER A 37 -2.88 -11.48 10.00
N ILE A 38 -2.76 -12.59 9.27
CA ILE A 38 -2.13 -12.62 7.95
C ILE A 38 -2.88 -11.70 6.98
N THR A 39 -4.21 -11.75 6.98
CA THR A 39 -5.04 -10.92 6.09
C THR A 39 -4.86 -9.43 6.39
N ILE A 40 -4.89 -9.04 7.67
CA ILE A 40 -4.70 -7.64 8.09
C ILE A 40 -3.30 -7.17 7.72
N LEU A 41 -2.27 -7.97 8.03
CA LEU A 41 -0.88 -7.64 7.69
C LEU A 41 -0.68 -7.49 6.19
N LYS A 42 -1.22 -8.42 5.39
CA LYS A 42 -1.17 -8.33 3.93
C LYS A 42 -1.80 -7.03 3.44
N ASN A 43 -3.02 -6.73 3.87
CA ASN A 43 -3.72 -5.51 3.43
C ASN A 43 -2.98 -4.24 3.88
N SER A 44 -2.41 -4.24 5.09
CA SER A 44 -1.61 -3.12 5.59
C SER A 44 -0.37 -2.90 4.73
N ILE A 45 0.33 -3.97 4.35
CA ILE A 45 1.53 -3.89 3.49
C ILE A 45 1.14 -3.42 2.08
N GLU A 46 0.06 -3.96 1.49
CA GLU A 46 -0.40 -3.54 0.16
C GLU A 46 -0.79 -2.06 0.14
N ASN A 47 -1.50 -1.59 1.17
CA ASN A 47 -1.87 -0.18 1.30
C ASN A 47 -0.64 0.71 1.46
N GLU A 48 0.28 0.35 2.37
CA GLU A 48 1.50 1.10 2.62
C GLU A 48 2.40 1.17 1.37
N ILE A 49 2.51 0.08 0.62
CA ILE A 49 3.24 0.07 -0.66
C ILE A 49 2.57 0.99 -1.67
N ASN A 50 1.24 0.93 -1.79
CA ASN A 50 0.51 1.75 -2.75
C ASN A 50 0.62 3.25 -2.43
N ASP A 51 0.46 3.61 -1.16
CA ASP A 51 0.55 4.99 -0.71
C ASP A 51 1.97 5.54 -0.89
N ASN A 52 2.99 4.76 -0.49
CA ASN A 52 4.38 5.15 -0.72
C ASN A 52 4.70 5.23 -2.21
N SER A 53 4.17 4.34 -3.05
CA SER A 53 4.38 4.38 -4.50
C SER A 53 3.83 5.67 -5.10
N LYS A 54 2.64 6.11 -4.69
CA LYS A 54 2.06 7.39 -5.13
C LYS A 54 2.93 8.57 -4.70
N VAL A 55 3.44 8.56 -3.48
CA VAL A 55 4.37 9.60 -2.98
C VAL A 55 5.69 9.61 -3.77
N PHE A 56 6.25 8.43 -4.05
CA PHE A 56 7.50 8.30 -4.82
C PHE A 56 7.35 8.79 -6.26
N LEU A 57 6.23 8.46 -6.92
CA LEU A 57 5.91 8.93 -8.28
C LEU A 57 5.51 10.41 -8.31
N GLY A 58 5.03 10.94 -7.18
CA GLY A 58 4.48 12.29 -7.08
C GLY A 58 3.08 12.44 -7.70
N GLY A 59 2.30 11.36 -7.71
CA GLY A 59 0.95 11.30 -8.28
C GLY A 59 0.49 9.86 -8.53
N ASP A 60 -0.59 9.69 -9.28
CA ASP A 60 -1.12 8.35 -9.60
C ASP A 60 -0.33 7.61 -10.68
N LEU A 61 0.32 8.34 -11.61
CA LEU A 61 1.08 7.77 -12.73
C LEU A 61 2.22 8.69 -13.16
N GLU A 62 3.39 8.09 -13.45
CA GLU A 62 4.54 8.79 -14.03
C GLU A 62 4.76 8.35 -15.49
N LEU A 63 4.91 9.31 -16.40
CA LEU A 63 5.28 9.08 -17.78
C LEU A 63 6.69 9.62 -18.05
N SER A 64 7.66 8.72 -18.24
CA SER A 64 9.05 9.10 -18.56
C SER A 64 9.39 8.76 -20.01
N THR A 65 9.71 9.78 -20.80
CA THR A 65 10.18 9.61 -22.19
C THR A 65 11.70 9.47 -22.31
N LYS A 66 12.41 9.38 -21.17
CA LYS A 66 13.87 9.31 -21.07
C LYS A 66 14.54 10.39 -21.94
N ASN A 67 15.18 9.98 -23.03
CA ASN A 67 15.98 10.85 -23.87
C ASN A 67 15.22 11.35 -25.12
N LYS A 68 13.94 11.00 -25.28
CA LYS A 68 13.12 11.46 -26.41
C LYS A 68 12.06 12.43 -25.91
N ALA A 69 11.78 13.48 -26.66
CA ALA A 69 10.64 14.34 -26.34
C ALA A 69 9.32 13.59 -26.59
N LEU A 70 8.32 13.80 -25.74
CA LEU A 70 6.96 13.34 -25.99
C LEU A 70 6.38 14.09 -27.19
N ASN A 71 5.53 13.43 -27.98
CA ASN A 71 4.78 14.12 -29.03
C ASN A 71 3.91 15.21 -28.38
N ARG A 72 3.96 16.42 -28.94
CA ARG A 72 3.20 17.59 -28.46
C ARG A 72 1.69 17.36 -28.51
N ASP A 73 1.19 16.68 -29.52
CA ASP A 73 -0.24 16.43 -29.68
C ASP A 73 -0.77 15.54 -28.55
N HIS A 74 -0.04 14.47 -28.24
CA HIS A 74 -0.35 13.59 -27.10
C HIS A 74 -0.19 14.29 -25.74
N LEU A 75 0.82 15.15 -25.59
CA LEU A 75 0.98 15.92 -24.36
C LEU A 75 -0.19 16.88 -24.13
N ASN A 76 -0.67 17.53 -25.18
CA ASN A 76 -1.82 18.44 -25.10
C ASN A 76 -3.10 17.68 -24.76
N GLU A 77 -3.34 16.54 -25.42
CA GLU A 77 -4.48 15.65 -25.10
C GLU A 77 -4.45 15.20 -23.63
N LEU A 78 -3.27 14.86 -23.11
CA LEU A 78 -3.12 14.52 -21.69
C LEU A 78 -3.43 15.72 -20.78
N LYS A 79 -2.94 16.93 -21.11
CA LYS A 79 -3.20 18.16 -20.33
C LYS A 79 -4.66 18.59 -20.33
N GLU A 80 -5.43 18.23 -21.35
CA GLU A 80 -6.87 18.51 -21.42
C GLU A 80 -7.70 17.59 -20.52
N ASN A 81 -7.26 16.33 -20.35
CA ASN A 81 -8.03 15.31 -19.64
C ASN A 81 -7.54 15.02 -18.21
N PHE A 82 -6.29 15.38 -17.88
CA PHE A 82 -5.65 15.06 -16.61
C PHE A 82 -4.94 16.28 -16.01
N PHE A 83 -4.83 16.29 -14.67
CA PHE A 83 -3.96 17.23 -13.98
C PHE A 83 -2.53 16.68 -13.99
N ILE A 84 -1.59 17.43 -14.54
CA ILE A 84 -0.23 16.94 -14.84
C ILE A 84 0.78 17.91 -14.25
N THR A 85 1.81 17.35 -13.64
CA THR A 85 3.05 18.04 -13.26
C THR A 85 4.18 17.59 -14.18
N GLU A 86 5.08 18.52 -14.52
CA GLU A 86 6.26 18.24 -15.33
C GLU A 86 7.51 18.14 -14.46
N VAL A 87 8.27 17.07 -14.68
CA VAL A 87 9.55 16.80 -14.01
C VAL A 87 10.64 16.67 -15.06
N ILE A 88 11.68 17.49 -14.96
CA ILE A 88 12.85 17.41 -15.84
C ILE A 88 14.03 16.93 -15.01
N GLU A 89 14.56 15.76 -15.36
CA GLU A 89 15.74 15.18 -14.71
C GLU A 89 16.92 15.14 -15.68
N PHE A 90 18.06 15.68 -15.26
CA PHE A 90 19.30 15.58 -16.01
C PHE A 90 20.50 15.39 -15.08
N THR A 91 21.54 14.75 -15.60
CA THR A 91 22.78 14.53 -14.86
C THR A 91 23.82 15.56 -15.29
N SER A 92 24.46 16.21 -14.33
CA SER A 92 25.54 17.18 -14.54
C SER A 92 26.72 16.88 -13.61
N ILE A 93 27.90 17.40 -13.92
CA ILE A 93 29.07 17.31 -13.03
C ILE A 93 29.23 18.67 -12.36
N LEU A 94 29.11 18.71 -11.04
CA LEU A 94 29.32 19.91 -10.25
C LEU A 94 30.73 19.90 -9.68
N ARG A 95 31.47 20.99 -9.86
CA ARG A 95 32.78 21.20 -9.22
C ARG A 95 32.62 22.10 -8.02
N THR A 96 33.00 21.60 -6.85
CA THR A 96 32.98 22.38 -5.60
C THR A 96 34.16 23.36 -5.56
N LYS A 97 34.11 24.36 -4.66
CA LYS A 97 35.22 25.30 -4.45
C LYS A 97 36.53 24.62 -4.02
N ASN A 98 36.45 23.41 -3.46
CA ASN A 98 37.60 22.58 -3.09
C ASN A 98 38.10 21.73 -4.26
N GLU A 99 37.73 22.07 -5.49
CA GLU A 99 38.07 21.38 -6.74
C GLU A 99 37.57 19.93 -6.90
N GLU A 100 36.86 19.38 -5.92
CA GLU A 100 36.22 18.07 -6.06
C GLU A 100 35.07 18.14 -7.07
N SER A 101 35.11 17.24 -8.06
CA SER A 101 34.05 17.06 -9.04
C SER A 101 33.13 15.93 -8.60
N LYS A 102 31.81 16.19 -8.58
CA LYS A 102 30.79 15.19 -8.24
C LYS A 102 29.72 15.14 -9.32
N THR A 103 29.48 13.94 -9.84
CA THR A 103 28.31 13.66 -10.68
C THR A 103 27.05 13.85 -9.83
N THR A 104 26.21 14.79 -10.25
CA THR A 104 25.00 15.18 -9.54
C THR A 104 23.81 15.11 -10.49
N ARG A 105 22.74 14.48 -10.03
CA ARG A 105 21.46 14.48 -10.72
C ARG A 105 20.65 15.68 -10.26
N ILE A 106 20.25 16.51 -11.20
CA ILE A 106 19.43 17.70 -10.95
C ILE A 106 18.02 17.36 -11.40
N LYS A 107 17.07 17.42 -10.47
CA LYS A 107 15.63 17.26 -10.70
C LYS A 107 14.97 18.63 -10.58
N VAL A 108 14.41 19.12 -11.67
CA VAL A 108 13.62 20.35 -11.71
C VAL A 108 12.16 19.94 -11.74
N ILE A 109 11.38 20.50 -10.81
CA ILE A 109 9.95 20.22 -10.65
C ILE A 109 9.19 21.54 -10.77
N ASP A 110 7.96 21.48 -11.27
CA ASP A 110 7.05 22.63 -11.23
C ASP A 110 6.42 22.82 -9.84
N ASN A 111 5.58 23.85 -9.71
CA ASN A 111 4.90 24.20 -8.45
C ASN A 111 3.73 23.26 -8.10
N PHE A 112 3.37 22.34 -8.99
CA PHE A 112 2.26 21.41 -8.81
C PHE A 112 2.74 20.02 -8.38
N TYR A 113 4.05 19.74 -8.37
CA TYR A 113 4.62 18.52 -7.83
C TYR A 113 4.74 18.56 -6.29
N PRO A 114 4.39 17.48 -5.57
CA PRO A 114 3.70 16.29 -6.06
C PRO A 114 2.19 16.52 -6.19
N LEU A 115 1.52 15.76 -7.07
CA LEU A 115 0.06 15.78 -7.28
C LEU A 115 -0.73 15.06 -6.17
N LEU A 116 -0.29 15.15 -4.91
CA LEU A 116 -0.87 14.47 -3.75
C LEU A 116 -2.03 15.27 -3.11
#